data_AF-A0A9D8NSE4-F1
#
_entry.id   AF-A0A9D8NSE4-F1
#
_cell.length_a   1.000
_cell.length_b   1.000
_cell.length_c   1.000
_cell.angle_alpha   90.00
_cell.angle_beta   90.00
_cell.angle_gamma   90.00
#
_symmetry.space_group_name_H-M   'P 1'
#
loop_
_entity.id
_entity.type
_entity.pdbx_description
1 polymer ?
#
loop_
_entity_poly.entity_id
_entity_poly.type
_entity_poly.pdbx_seq_one_letter_code
_entity_poly.pdbx_strand_id
1 'polypeptide(L)'
;MRISRVVPLLLLVFVNPAAAGVYGRLEKLPPVAASHRDMRLLLGELRDAGTHDEKRPVVAGSLRAEFIALRDQLKKTSGDGPANDLMDLAVCHLRLGQPELARPLLDSLQGRLEARDPIRFQVLANLATTYHELAVRGMGRDFAERAYLMQSQALKAWPEIASKAPQGWSLSTWRFLLHAERAQLKMLRGRLLEATNPPPRFDPNQAGPDMVWDGPVYPAAPEAYRPGPADRITWEGLPGDALDQARQLAVWFPMENRVFWLLGETLNAAGENNEGLRVLEELASARQMRHVRILARHIEVLKASVPPAEPNPATAPETEATSGPSQAEVSADFGSFWRIFSVGVGTGAIGAFLARWQLATWFGRRPPR
;
A
#
# COMPACT_ATOMS: atom_id res chain seq x y z
N MET A 1 -18.26 37.43 41.89
CA MET A 1 -17.36 36.37 41.39
C MET A 1 -18.09 35.55 40.34
N ARG A 2 -17.74 35.69 39.05
CA ARG A 2 -18.30 34.88 37.95
C ARG A 2 -17.29 33.79 37.60
N ILE A 3 -17.66 32.53 37.81
CA ILE A 3 -16.86 31.36 37.46
C ILE A 3 -17.08 31.10 35.96
N SER A 4 -16.10 31.50 35.14
CA SER A 4 -16.05 31.12 33.73
C SER A 4 -15.76 29.63 33.63
N ARG A 5 -16.75 28.86 33.15
CA ARG A 5 -16.57 27.45 32.78
C ARG A 5 -15.82 27.40 31.44
N VAL A 6 -14.55 27.04 31.49
CA VAL A 6 -13.78 26.60 30.31
C VAL A 6 -14.25 25.19 29.98
N VAL A 7 -14.93 25.02 28.85
CA VAL A 7 -15.24 23.71 28.29
C VAL A 7 -13.99 23.23 27.54
N PRO A 8 -13.39 22.08 27.89
CA PRO A 8 -12.28 21.55 27.12
C PRO A 8 -12.83 20.99 25.81
N LEU A 9 -12.33 21.52 24.70
CA LEU A 9 -12.56 20.98 23.38
C LEU A 9 -11.79 19.65 23.27
N LEU A 10 -12.49 18.54 23.45
CA LEU A 10 -11.95 17.19 23.30
C LEU A 10 -11.72 16.94 21.80
N LEU A 11 -10.49 17.20 21.33
CA LEU A 11 -10.01 16.76 20.03
C LEU A 11 -9.87 15.23 20.06
N LEU A 12 -10.91 14.54 19.59
CA LEU A 12 -10.84 13.12 19.24
C LEU A 12 -9.89 12.99 18.04
N VAL A 13 -8.60 12.76 18.33
CA VAL A 13 -7.64 12.29 17.32
C VAL A 13 -8.02 10.84 17.04
N PHE A 14 -8.70 10.60 15.92
CA PHE A 14 -8.88 9.26 15.40
C PHE A 14 -7.49 8.74 14.97
N VAL A 15 -6.88 7.92 15.83
CA VAL A 15 -5.68 7.18 15.49
C VAL A 15 -6.11 6.05 14.56
N ASN A 16 -5.84 6.21 13.27
CA ASN A 16 -5.99 5.10 12.33
C ASN A 16 -5.04 3.98 12.74
N PRO A 17 -5.48 2.71 12.72
CA PRO A 17 -4.60 1.59 13.03
C PRO A 17 -3.47 1.56 12.00
N ALA A 18 -2.25 1.86 12.44
CA ALA A 18 -1.05 1.84 11.61
C ALA A 18 -0.86 0.44 10.98
N ALA A 19 -0.44 0.39 9.72
CA ALA A 19 -0.66 -0.77 8.86
C ALA A 19 0.44 -1.84 8.81
N ALA A 20 1.27 -2.05 9.83
CA ALA A 20 2.43 -2.96 9.80
C ALA A 20 3.43 -2.80 8.64
N GLY A 21 4.68 -3.24 8.77
CA GLY A 21 5.80 -3.04 7.82
C GLY A 21 6.19 -1.57 7.53
N VAL A 22 5.23 -0.74 7.12
CA VAL A 22 5.23 0.72 7.08
C VAL A 22 4.17 1.24 8.07
N TYR A 23 4.62 1.89 9.13
CA TYR A 23 3.81 2.40 10.23
C TYR A 23 3.74 3.92 10.20
N GLY A 24 2.64 4.47 9.68
CA GLY A 24 2.34 5.90 9.69
C GLY A 24 0.84 6.18 9.70
N ARG A 25 0.46 7.43 9.93
CA ARG A 25 -0.94 7.85 10.12
C ARG A 25 -1.85 7.68 8.90
N LEU A 26 -1.30 7.82 7.70
CA LEU A 26 -2.04 7.64 6.44
C LEU A 26 -2.12 6.17 6.02
N GLU A 27 -1.37 5.29 6.69
CA GLU A 27 -1.36 3.87 6.38
C GLU A 27 -2.67 3.24 6.82
N LYS A 28 -3.26 2.45 5.92
CA LYS A 28 -4.49 1.71 6.15
C LYS A 28 -4.20 0.24 6.04
N LEU A 29 -4.76 -0.54 6.97
CA LEU A 29 -4.78 -1.99 6.81
C LEU A 29 -5.59 -2.35 5.56
N PRO A 30 -5.11 -3.31 4.74
CA PRO A 30 -5.96 -3.87 3.71
C PRO A 30 -7.22 -4.44 4.40
N PRO A 31 -8.41 -4.24 3.82
CA PRO A 31 -9.61 -4.86 4.36
C PRO A 31 -9.41 -6.36 4.46
N VAL A 32 -9.81 -6.96 5.58
CA VAL A 32 -9.91 -8.43 5.69
C VAL A 32 -10.94 -8.86 4.64
N ALA A 33 -10.55 -9.76 3.73
CA ALA A 33 -11.32 -10.13 2.54
C ALA A 33 -11.52 -8.99 1.51
N ALA A 34 -10.56 -8.08 1.38
CA ALA A 34 -10.52 -7.13 0.26
C ALA A 34 -10.69 -7.86 -1.08
N SER A 35 -11.60 -7.36 -1.91
CA SER A 35 -11.74 -7.91 -3.26
C SER A 35 -10.44 -7.68 -4.04
N HIS A 36 -10.15 -8.53 -5.02
CA HIS A 36 -8.99 -8.32 -5.89
C HIS A 36 -9.01 -6.92 -6.54
N ARG A 37 -10.21 -6.43 -6.91
CA ARG A 37 -10.39 -5.09 -7.47
C ARG A 37 -9.91 -4.00 -6.51
N ASP A 38 -10.32 -4.06 -5.25
CA ASP A 38 -9.93 -3.08 -4.23
C ASP A 38 -8.43 -3.13 -3.97
N MET A 39 -7.88 -4.35 -3.90
CA MET A 39 -6.45 -4.55 -3.75
C MET A 39 -5.67 -3.96 -4.94
N ARG A 40 -6.13 -4.19 -6.17
CA ARG A 40 -5.50 -3.66 -7.38
C ARG A 40 -5.52 -2.13 -7.41
N LEU A 41 -6.64 -1.52 -7.00
CA LEU A 41 -6.76 -0.07 -6.91
C LEU A 41 -5.78 0.50 -5.88
N LEU A 42 -5.76 -0.07 -4.67
CA LEU A 42 -4.84 0.34 -3.60
C LEU A 42 -3.37 0.19 -4.02
N LEU A 43 -2.98 -0.94 -4.63
CA LEU A 43 -1.63 -1.13 -5.16
C LEU A 43 -1.31 -0.18 -6.32
N GLY A 44 -2.30 0.19 -7.14
CA GLY A 44 -2.16 1.21 -8.16
C GLY A 44 -1.81 2.57 -7.57
N GLU A 45 -2.56 3.00 -6.53
CA GLU A 45 -2.33 4.27 -5.83
C GLU A 45 -1.00 4.31 -5.08
N LEU A 46 -0.66 3.24 -4.37
CA LEU A 46 0.62 3.12 -3.67
C LEU A 46 1.80 3.16 -4.63
N ARG A 47 1.66 2.54 -5.81
CA ARG A 47 2.70 2.62 -6.84
C ARG A 47 2.81 4.02 -7.43
N ASP A 48 1.68 4.64 -7.75
CA ASP A 48 1.67 6.01 -8.24
C ASP A 48 2.38 6.96 -7.26
N ALA A 49 2.11 6.80 -5.95
CA ALA A 49 2.75 7.58 -4.90
C ALA A 49 4.28 7.44 -4.90
N GLY A 50 4.80 6.21 -5.05
CA GLY A 50 6.24 5.92 -5.04
C GLY A 50 6.98 6.26 -6.34
N THR A 51 6.31 6.75 -7.37
CA THR A 51 6.92 7.02 -8.68
C THR A 51 7.65 8.38 -8.67
N HIS A 52 8.94 8.37 -9.05
CA HIS A 52 9.80 9.57 -9.16
C HIS A 52 9.63 10.38 -10.45
N ASP A 53 8.50 10.22 -11.14
CA ASP A 53 8.22 11.04 -12.31
C ASP A 53 7.73 12.41 -11.86
N GLU A 54 8.65 13.38 -11.83
CA GLU A 54 8.38 14.79 -11.51
C GLU A 54 7.45 15.44 -12.54
N LYS A 55 7.38 14.90 -13.77
CA LYS A 55 6.51 15.43 -14.82
C LYS A 55 5.08 14.92 -14.70
N ARG A 56 4.86 13.85 -13.94
CA ARG A 56 3.53 13.27 -13.75
C ARG A 56 2.72 14.17 -12.80
N PRO A 57 1.58 14.72 -13.24
CA PRO A 57 0.78 15.62 -12.43
C PRO A 57 0.24 14.90 -11.19
N VAL A 58 0.23 15.61 -10.06
CA VAL A 58 -0.38 15.12 -8.82
C VAL A 58 -1.89 15.31 -8.93
N VAL A 59 -2.64 14.20 -8.96
CA VAL A 59 -4.10 14.24 -9.02
C VAL A 59 -4.64 14.59 -7.64
N ALA A 60 -5.51 15.60 -7.55
CA ALA A 60 -6.14 15.99 -6.29
C ALA A 60 -6.96 14.83 -5.71
N GLY A 61 -6.83 14.61 -4.40
CA GLY A 61 -7.48 13.49 -3.70
C GLY A 61 -6.83 12.12 -3.90
N SER A 62 -5.72 12.03 -4.65
CA SER A 62 -4.93 10.80 -4.71
C SER A 62 -4.11 10.60 -3.43
N LEU A 63 -3.74 9.34 -3.16
CA LEU A 63 -2.85 8.99 -2.05
C LEU A 63 -1.48 9.71 -2.14
N ARG A 64 -0.96 9.92 -3.36
CA ARG A 64 0.26 10.72 -3.59
C ARG A 64 0.10 12.16 -3.10
N ALA A 65 -1.05 12.78 -3.40
CA ALA A 65 -1.36 14.14 -2.95
C ALA A 65 -1.43 14.21 -1.42
N GLU A 66 -2.03 13.21 -0.76
CA GLU A 66 -2.11 13.14 0.70
C GLU A 66 -0.72 13.03 1.36
N PHE A 67 0.15 12.14 0.85
CA PHE A 67 1.52 12.02 1.36
C PHE A 67 2.35 13.29 1.14
N ILE A 68 2.20 13.97 0.00
CA ILE A 68 2.87 15.25 -0.27
C ILE A 68 2.40 16.33 0.71
N ALA A 69 1.08 16.45 0.90
CA ALA A 69 0.51 17.44 1.80
C ALA A 69 0.97 17.22 3.25
N LEU A 70 0.94 15.97 3.74
CA LEU A 70 1.40 15.64 5.08
C LEU A 70 2.90 15.89 5.25
N ARG A 71 3.74 15.47 4.29
CA ARG A 71 5.18 15.76 4.30
C ARG A 71 5.45 17.26 4.41
N ASP A 72 4.77 18.07 3.60
CA ASP A 72 5.00 19.52 3.55
C ASP A 72 4.47 20.24 4.80
N GLN A 73 3.44 19.68 5.44
CA GLN A 73 3.02 20.10 6.77
C GLN A 73 4.09 19.80 7.83
N LEU A 74 4.59 18.56 7.88
CA LEU A 74 5.53 18.09 8.91
C LEU A 74 6.95 18.66 8.75
N LYS A 75 7.38 19.00 7.53
CA LYS A 75 8.66 19.68 7.28
C LYS A 75 8.73 21.07 7.91
N LYS A 76 7.59 21.76 8.06
CA LYS A 76 7.55 23.09 8.70
C LYS A 76 7.86 23.02 10.20
N THR A 77 7.79 21.84 10.78
CA THR A 77 7.99 21.57 12.22
C THR A 77 9.27 20.76 12.50
N SER A 78 10.11 20.46 11.49
CA SER A 78 11.17 19.44 11.61
C SER A 78 12.48 19.94 12.22
N GLY A 79 13.05 19.13 13.12
CA GLY A 79 14.34 19.30 13.81
C GLY A 79 14.31 18.64 15.20
N ASP A 80 13.26 18.94 15.97
CA ASP A 80 13.03 18.44 17.35
C ASP A 80 11.56 18.04 17.61
N GLY A 81 10.80 17.83 16.53
CA GLY A 81 9.37 17.52 16.61
C GLY A 81 9.05 16.24 17.40
N PRO A 82 7.77 16.04 17.78
CA PRO A 82 7.31 14.81 18.42
C PRO A 82 7.72 13.56 17.64
N ALA A 83 8.00 12.47 18.36
CA ALA A 83 8.41 11.19 17.76
C ALA A 83 7.48 10.70 16.64
N ASN A 84 6.16 10.82 16.85
CA ASN A 84 5.15 10.44 15.86
C ASN A 84 5.23 11.28 14.58
N ASP A 85 5.53 12.57 14.68
CA ASP A 85 5.63 13.46 13.52
C ASP A 85 6.88 13.16 12.70
N LEU A 86 7.99 12.82 13.34
CA LEU A 86 9.20 12.36 12.66
C LEU A 86 8.98 10.99 11.98
N MET A 87 8.27 10.08 12.64
CA MET A 87 7.90 8.78 12.07
C MET A 87 6.98 8.96 10.85
N ASP A 88 5.93 9.78 10.97
CA ASP A 88 5.00 10.09 9.87
C ASP A 88 5.74 10.75 8.69
N LEU A 89 6.68 11.66 8.95
CA LEU A 89 7.50 12.28 7.91
C LEU A 89 8.39 11.26 7.19
N ALA A 90 9.02 10.35 7.94
CA ALA A 90 9.83 9.28 7.36
C ALA A 90 8.99 8.34 6.48
N VAL A 91 7.78 7.98 6.93
CA VAL A 91 6.84 7.16 6.15
C VAL A 91 6.41 7.87 4.86
N CYS A 92 6.12 9.18 4.93
CA CYS A 92 5.84 9.95 3.72
C CYS A 92 7.00 9.87 2.73
N HIS A 93 8.24 9.99 3.21
CA HIS A 93 9.42 9.81 2.37
C HIS A 93 9.51 8.40 1.78
N LEU A 94 9.28 7.33 2.56
CA LEU A 94 9.26 5.97 2.04
C LEU A 94 8.21 5.77 0.95
N ARG A 95 6.97 6.20 1.20
CA ARG A 95 5.84 6.04 0.26
C ARG A 95 5.97 6.89 -0.99
N LEU A 96 6.72 7.99 -0.91
CA LEU A 96 7.11 8.80 -2.07
C LEU A 96 8.39 8.29 -2.74
N GLY A 97 8.86 7.09 -2.40
CA GLY A 97 10.02 6.45 -3.00
C GLY A 97 11.36 7.06 -2.58
N GLN A 98 11.43 7.82 -1.49
CA GLN A 98 12.62 8.55 -1.02
C GLN A 98 13.24 7.92 0.26
N PRO A 99 13.67 6.64 0.24
CA PRO A 99 14.21 5.96 1.42
C PRO A 99 15.49 6.65 1.97
N GLU A 100 16.26 7.33 1.12
CA GLU A 100 17.43 8.11 1.54
C GLU A 100 17.10 9.24 2.52
N LEU A 101 15.91 9.84 2.35
CA LEU A 101 15.43 10.92 3.22
C LEU A 101 14.73 10.36 4.46
N ALA A 102 14.13 9.17 4.36
CA ALA A 102 13.51 8.49 5.49
C ALA A 102 14.54 7.96 6.50
N ARG A 103 15.64 7.36 6.02
CA ARG A 103 16.68 6.73 6.85
C ARG A 103 17.20 7.63 7.98
N PRO A 104 17.74 8.84 7.74
CA PRO A 104 18.32 9.66 8.81
C PRO A 104 17.28 10.07 9.87
N LEU A 105 16.02 10.25 9.48
CA LEU A 105 14.94 10.56 10.43
C LEU A 105 14.67 9.39 11.36
N LEU A 106 14.60 8.17 10.81
CA LEU A 106 14.35 6.96 11.58
C LEU A 106 15.56 6.54 12.42
N ASP A 107 16.78 6.67 11.93
CA ASP A 107 18.00 6.40 12.70
C ASP A 107 18.11 7.37 13.90
N SER A 108 17.82 8.66 13.67
CA SER A 108 17.76 9.68 14.74
C SER A 108 16.69 9.33 15.77
N LEU A 109 15.49 8.94 15.31
CA LEU A 109 14.42 8.54 16.19
C LEU A 109 14.78 7.29 17.01
N GLN A 110 15.32 6.25 16.38
CA GLN A 110 15.78 5.03 17.05
C GLN A 110 16.79 5.33 18.17
N GLY A 111 17.70 6.29 17.95
CA GLY A 111 18.69 6.72 18.96
C GLY A 111 18.09 7.43 20.16
N ARG A 112 16.89 8.01 20.04
CA ARG A 112 16.17 8.71 21.12
C ARG A 112 15.27 7.79 21.95
N LEU A 113 14.86 6.65 21.39
CA LEU A 113 13.91 5.74 22.04
C LEU A 113 14.60 4.81 23.03
N GLU A 114 14.01 4.68 24.22
CA GLU A 114 14.40 3.66 25.18
C GLU A 114 14.07 2.24 24.67
N ALA A 115 14.62 1.22 25.33
CA ALA A 115 14.41 -0.17 24.93
C ALA A 115 12.95 -0.63 25.04
N ARG A 116 12.18 -0.05 25.98
CA ARG A 116 10.78 -0.40 26.26
C ARG A 116 9.77 0.60 25.70
N ASP A 117 10.21 1.51 24.84
CA ASP A 117 9.32 2.49 24.24
C ASP A 117 8.24 1.80 23.38
N PRO A 118 6.94 2.09 23.58
CA PRO A 118 5.84 1.44 22.84
C PRO A 118 5.93 1.57 21.31
N ILE A 119 6.54 2.64 20.78
CA ILE A 119 6.65 2.84 19.33
C ILE A 119 7.96 2.27 18.74
N ARG A 120 8.86 1.73 19.58
CA ARG A 120 10.17 1.24 19.14
C ARG A 120 10.07 0.20 18.03
N PHE A 121 9.13 -0.74 18.14
CA PHE A 121 8.96 -1.78 17.13
C PHE A 121 8.53 -1.20 15.76
N GLN A 122 7.71 -0.15 15.76
CA GLN A 122 7.25 0.53 14.55
C GLN A 122 8.42 1.24 13.84
N VAL A 123 9.26 1.92 14.61
CA VAL A 123 10.48 2.57 14.07
C VAL A 123 11.43 1.53 13.49
N LEU A 124 11.65 0.41 14.17
CA LEU A 124 12.52 -0.67 13.69
C LEU A 124 11.98 -1.34 12.43
N ALA A 125 10.67 -1.56 12.33
CA ALA A 125 10.05 -2.10 11.12
C ALA A 125 10.11 -1.12 9.94
N ASN A 126 9.86 0.17 10.18
CA ASN A 126 10.06 1.22 9.18
C ASN A 126 11.52 1.28 8.71
N LEU A 127 12.49 1.12 9.61
CA LEU A 127 13.92 1.02 9.27
C LEU A 127 14.20 -0.23 8.44
N ALA A 128 13.63 -1.38 8.78
CA ALA A 128 13.78 -2.60 8.01
C ALA A 128 13.29 -2.40 6.55
N THR A 129 12.11 -1.82 6.37
CA THR A 129 11.56 -1.47 5.06
C THR A 129 12.43 -0.44 4.33
N THR A 130 12.93 0.58 5.04
CA THR A 130 13.85 1.58 4.47
C THR A 130 15.13 0.93 3.94
N TYR A 131 15.80 0.14 4.77
CA TYR A 131 17.05 -0.51 4.39
C TYR A 131 16.85 -1.55 3.28
N HIS A 132 15.70 -2.21 3.25
CA HIS A 132 15.33 -3.09 2.15
C HIS A 132 15.24 -2.34 0.80
N GLU A 133 14.52 -1.22 0.77
CA GLU A 133 14.39 -0.38 -0.43
C GLU A 133 15.76 0.14 -0.92
N LEU A 134 16.64 0.49 0.01
CA LEU A 134 18.01 0.89 -0.31
C LEU A 134 18.81 -0.29 -0.90
N ALA A 135 18.68 -1.50 -0.34
CA ALA A 135 19.36 -2.69 -0.84
C ALA A 135 18.94 -3.02 -2.29
N VAL A 136 17.64 -2.95 -2.59
CA VAL A 136 17.10 -3.25 -3.93
C VAL A 136 17.58 -2.24 -4.98
N ARG A 137 17.85 -0.99 -4.59
CA ARG A 137 18.39 0.05 -5.47
C ARG A 137 19.89 -0.08 -5.77
N GLY A 138 20.50 -1.21 -5.43
CA GLY A 138 21.88 -1.52 -5.75
C GLY A 138 22.89 -1.03 -4.72
N MET A 139 22.47 -0.61 -3.52
CA MET A 139 23.40 -0.21 -2.46
C MET A 139 24.02 -1.40 -1.69
N GLY A 140 23.67 -2.64 -2.04
CA GLY A 140 24.46 -3.83 -1.72
C GLY A 140 24.06 -4.60 -0.46
N ARG A 141 24.90 -5.59 -0.11
CA ARG A 141 24.67 -6.59 0.96
C ARG A 141 24.49 -5.98 2.35
N ASP A 142 25.24 -4.93 2.66
CA ASP A 142 25.21 -4.30 3.99
C ASP A 142 23.81 -3.77 4.34
N PHE A 143 23.09 -3.24 3.34
CA PHE A 143 21.72 -2.80 3.51
C PHE A 143 20.74 -3.97 3.68
N ALA A 144 20.95 -5.08 2.98
CA ALA A 144 20.16 -6.29 3.19
C ALA A 144 20.35 -6.87 4.61
N GLU A 145 21.59 -6.85 5.12
CA GLU A 145 21.90 -7.27 6.50
C GLU A 145 21.22 -6.36 7.52
N ARG A 146 21.31 -5.03 7.34
CA ARG A 146 20.63 -4.06 8.20
C ARG A 146 19.11 -4.24 8.17
N ALA A 147 18.52 -4.46 7.00
CA ALA A 147 17.08 -4.71 6.88
C ALA A 147 16.67 -5.93 7.71
N TYR A 148 17.37 -7.05 7.55
CA TYR A 148 17.12 -8.26 8.34
C TYR A 148 17.30 -8.03 9.85
N LEU A 149 18.37 -7.35 10.26
CA LEU A 149 18.66 -7.07 11.67
C LEU A 149 17.57 -6.19 12.30
N MET A 150 17.17 -5.11 11.63
CA MET A 150 16.12 -4.21 12.13
C MET A 150 14.78 -4.92 12.24
N GLN A 151 14.44 -5.78 11.27
CA GLN A 151 13.22 -6.58 11.32
C GLN A 151 13.23 -7.59 12.48
N SER A 152 14.37 -8.24 12.70
CA SER A 152 14.56 -9.14 13.84
C SER A 152 14.40 -8.41 15.17
N GLN A 153 14.93 -7.19 15.27
CA GLN A 153 14.76 -6.35 16.47
C GLN A 153 13.32 -5.86 16.63
N ALA A 154 12.62 -5.52 15.54
CA ALA A 154 11.22 -5.11 15.56
C ALA A 154 10.35 -6.22 16.16
N LEU A 155 10.54 -7.47 15.71
CA LEU A 155 9.83 -8.63 16.25
C LEU A 155 10.15 -8.91 17.72
N LYS A 156 11.39 -8.64 18.18
CA LYS A 156 11.75 -8.73 19.61
C LYS A 156 11.12 -7.62 20.45
N ALA A 157 10.95 -6.44 19.87
CA ALA A 157 10.30 -5.28 20.50
C ALA A 157 8.77 -5.30 20.35
N TRP A 158 8.21 -6.31 19.67
CA TRP A 158 6.79 -6.41 19.42
C TRP A 158 5.99 -6.45 20.73
N PRO A 159 4.83 -5.76 20.83
CA PRO A 159 4.03 -5.77 22.05
C PRO A 159 3.61 -7.21 22.42
N GLU A 160 3.96 -7.68 23.61
CA GLU A 160 3.72 -9.07 24.06
C GLU A 160 2.23 -9.46 24.07
N ILE A 161 1.36 -8.49 24.33
CA ILE A 161 -0.09 -8.66 24.41
C ILE A 161 -0.77 -7.51 23.67
N ALA A 162 -1.94 -7.77 23.10
CA ALA A 162 -2.68 -6.80 22.30
C ALA A 162 -3.04 -5.51 23.07
N SER A 163 -3.22 -5.57 24.39
CA SER A 163 -3.49 -4.37 25.20
C SER A 163 -2.31 -3.40 25.33
N LYS A 164 -1.08 -3.85 25.02
CA LYS A 164 0.13 -3.02 24.93
C LYS A 164 0.39 -2.55 23.49
N ALA A 165 -0.42 -2.95 22.52
CA ALA A 165 -0.28 -2.54 21.13
C ALA A 165 -0.74 -1.08 20.95
N PRO A 166 -0.40 -0.45 19.80
CA PRO A 166 -0.93 0.86 19.46
C PRO A 166 -2.46 0.93 19.61
N GLN A 167 -2.94 2.07 20.09
CA GLN A 167 -4.37 2.27 20.32
C GLN A 167 -5.18 2.01 19.04
N GLY A 168 -6.29 1.30 19.18
CA GLY A 168 -7.18 0.95 18.07
C GLY A 168 -6.92 -0.41 17.44
N TRP A 169 -5.84 -1.12 17.81
CA TRP A 169 -5.62 -2.49 17.36
C TRP A 169 -6.51 -3.47 18.12
N SER A 170 -7.28 -4.25 17.36
CA SER A 170 -7.96 -5.43 17.89
C SER A 170 -6.98 -6.60 18.08
N LEU A 171 -7.37 -7.63 18.84
CA LEU A 171 -6.56 -8.84 18.98
C LEU A 171 -6.31 -9.51 17.62
N SER A 172 -7.30 -9.55 16.72
CA SER A 172 -7.13 -10.12 15.37
C SER A 172 -6.15 -9.30 14.54
N THR A 173 -6.25 -7.97 14.58
CA THR A 173 -5.29 -7.06 13.94
C THR A 173 -3.88 -7.32 14.47
N TRP A 174 -3.68 -7.33 15.78
CA TRP A 174 -2.37 -7.57 16.38
C TRP A 174 -1.76 -8.93 15.97
N ARG A 175 -2.57 -10.01 15.93
CA ARG A 175 -2.09 -11.35 15.51
C ARG A 175 -1.73 -11.38 14.04
N PHE A 176 -2.60 -10.84 13.19
CA PHE A 176 -2.40 -10.77 11.75
C PHE A 176 -1.11 -10.02 11.40
N LEU A 177 -0.92 -8.83 11.99
CA LEU A 177 0.27 -8.03 11.73
C LEU A 177 1.54 -8.73 12.22
N LEU A 178 1.51 -9.38 13.38
CA LEU A 178 2.63 -10.19 13.85
C LEU A 178 2.99 -11.32 12.87
N HIS A 179 2.00 -11.96 12.23
CA HIS A 179 2.25 -12.98 11.21
C HIS A 179 2.86 -12.38 9.95
N ALA A 180 2.34 -11.26 9.46
CA ALA A 180 2.88 -10.56 8.29
C ALA A 180 4.34 -10.08 8.52
N GLU A 181 4.66 -9.58 9.71
CA GLU A 181 6.01 -9.16 10.09
C GLU A 181 6.99 -10.35 10.14
N ARG A 182 6.52 -11.53 10.57
CA ARG A 182 7.31 -12.77 10.50
C ARG A 182 7.53 -13.23 9.05
N ALA A 183 6.53 -13.09 8.19
CA ALA A 183 6.66 -13.36 6.76
C ALA A 183 7.69 -12.42 6.12
N GLN A 184 7.66 -11.12 6.47
CA GLN A 184 8.68 -10.16 6.04
C GLN A 184 10.09 -10.55 6.52
N LEU A 185 10.25 -11.00 7.78
CA LEU A 185 11.57 -11.46 8.25
C LEU A 185 12.09 -12.64 7.42
N LYS A 186 11.23 -13.61 7.09
CA LYS A 186 11.58 -14.75 6.23
C LYS A 186 11.99 -14.29 4.82
N MET A 187 11.24 -13.37 4.22
CA MET A 187 11.60 -12.72 2.95
C MET A 187 12.99 -12.07 3.01
N LEU A 188 13.23 -11.22 4.01
CA LEU A 188 14.49 -10.49 4.16
C LEU A 188 15.67 -11.45 4.39
N ARG A 189 15.46 -12.54 5.13
CA ARG A 189 16.46 -13.60 5.30
C ARG A 189 16.81 -14.26 3.97
N GLY A 190 15.82 -14.61 3.15
CA GLY A 190 16.03 -15.19 1.83
C GLY A 190 16.88 -14.28 0.94
N ARG A 191 16.54 -12.99 0.89
CA ARG A 191 17.28 -11.98 0.12
C ARG A 191 18.71 -11.76 0.64
N LEU A 192 18.93 -11.78 1.95
CA LEU A 192 20.27 -11.71 2.53
C LEU A 192 21.13 -12.93 2.14
N LEU A 193 20.54 -14.12 2.12
CA LEU A 193 21.23 -15.35 1.69
C LEU A 193 21.62 -15.28 0.21
N GLU A 194 20.72 -14.80 -0.65
CA GLU A 194 21.00 -14.57 -2.07
C GLU A 194 22.11 -13.52 -2.27
N ALA A 195 22.10 -12.43 -1.50
CA ALA A 195 23.15 -11.41 -1.55
C ALA A 195 24.51 -11.91 -1.02
N THR A 196 24.51 -12.89 -0.10
CA THR A 196 25.73 -13.47 0.48
C THR A 196 26.30 -14.58 -0.40
N ASN A 197 25.43 -15.38 -1.00
CA ASN A 197 25.79 -16.49 -1.87
C ASN A 197 25.13 -16.26 -3.23
N PRO A 198 25.57 -15.25 -4.00
CA PRO A 198 25.02 -15.04 -5.33
C PRO A 198 25.31 -16.30 -6.15
N PRO A 199 24.31 -16.89 -6.82
CA PRO A 199 24.54 -18.03 -7.67
C PRO A 199 25.62 -17.67 -8.71
N PRO A 200 26.56 -18.58 -9.03
CA PRO A 200 27.70 -18.31 -9.91
C PRO A 200 27.29 -17.82 -11.31
N ARG A 201 26.03 -18.04 -11.69
CA ARG A 201 25.32 -17.34 -12.74
C ARG A 201 23.92 -17.03 -12.22
N PHE A 202 23.72 -15.84 -11.64
CA PHE A 202 22.35 -15.35 -11.43
C PHE A 202 21.71 -15.23 -12.80
N ASP A 203 20.83 -16.18 -13.12
CA ASP A 203 19.98 -16.09 -14.28
C ASP A 203 18.69 -15.39 -13.82
N PRO A 204 18.46 -14.12 -14.22
CA PRO A 204 17.20 -13.44 -13.90
C PRO A 204 15.98 -14.23 -14.40
N ASN A 205 16.15 -15.12 -15.39
CA ASN A 205 15.11 -16.00 -15.90
C ASN A 205 14.76 -17.17 -14.97
N GLN A 206 15.58 -17.42 -13.93
CA GLN A 206 15.35 -18.43 -12.88
C GLN A 206 14.93 -17.82 -11.54
N ALA A 207 14.81 -16.48 -11.45
CA ALA A 207 14.26 -15.85 -10.26
C ALA A 207 12.81 -16.33 -10.06
N GLY A 208 12.51 -16.84 -8.87
CA GLY A 208 11.15 -17.15 -8.42
C GLY A 208 10.60 -16.08 -7.47
N PRO A 209 9.36 -16.26 -6.97
CA PRO A 209 8.83 -15.40 -5.93
C PRO A 209 9.65 -15.51 -4.64
N ASP A 210 9.41 -14.56 -3.72
CA ASP A 210 10.04 -14.59 -2.40
C ASP A 210 9.52 -15.78 -1.57
N MET A 211 10.43 -16.50 -0.92
CA MET A 211 10.10 -17.59 0.01
C MET A 211 9.81 -17.01 1.40
N VAL A 212 8.52 -16.79 1.68
CA VAL A 212 8.05 -16.22 2.97
C VAL A 212 7.54 -17.29 3.95
N TRP A 213 7.40 -18.55 3.49
CA TRP A 213 6.91 -19.69 4.28
C TRP A 213 7.90 -20.85 4.22
N ASP A 214 7.64 -21.91 4.99
CA ASP A 214 8.55 -23.05 5.13
C ASP A 214 8.53 -23.98 3.90
N GLY A 215 7.62 -23.74 2.95
CA GLY A 215 7.53 -24.42 1.67
C GLY A 215 7.18 -23.45 0.54
N PRO A 216 7.32 -23.89 -0.73
CA PRO A 216 6.93 -23.10 -1.88
C PRO A 216 5.40 -23.06 -2.01
N VAL A 217 4.88 -22.01 -2.63
CA VAL A 217 3.43 -21.81 -2.88
C VAL A 217 2.93 -22.66 -4.04
N TYR A 218 3.85 -23.19 -4.84
CA TYR A 218 3.59 -24.05 -5.97
C TYR A 218 4.67 -25.14 -6.06
N PRO A 219 4.43 -26.24 -6.80
CA PRO A 219 5.38 -27.34 -6.92
C PRO A 219 6.75 -26.89 -7.45
N ALA A 220 7.84 -27.43 -6.87
CA ALA A 220 9.21 -27.07 -7.26
C ALA A 220 9.54 -27.47 -8.72
N ALA A 221 8.91 -28.54 -9.22
CA ALA A 221 9.04 -28.99 -10.59
C ALA A 221 8.09 -28.19 -11.51
N PRO A 222 8.58 -27.42 -12.50
CA PRO A 222 7.73 -26.59 -13.37
C PRO A 222 6.63 -27.38 -14.11
N GLU A 223 6.90 -28.63 -14.46
CA GLU A 223 5.95 -29.56 -15.08
C GLU A 223 4.82 -30.01 -14.14
N ALA A 224 5.01 -29.87 -12.83
CA ALA A 224 4.00 -30.19 -11.83
C ALA A 224 3.06 -29.00 -11.52
N TYR A 225 3.33 -27.81 -12.08
CA TYR A 225 2.47 -26.65 -11.91
C TYR A 225 1.06 -26.90 -12.45
N ARG A 226 0.04 -26.60 -11.64
CA ARG A 226 -1.37 -26.84 -11.97
C ARG A 226 -2.24 -25.66 -11.54
N PRO A 227 -3.32 -25.39 -12.28
CA PRO A 227 -4.31 -24.41 -11.88
C PRO A 227 -5.16 -24.93 -10.72
N GLY A 228 -5.67 -24.01 -9.90
CA GLY A 228 -6.61 -24.34 -8.83
C GLY A 228 -5.96 -24.59 -7.49
N PRO A 229 -6.77 -24.97 -6.49
CA PRO A 229 -6.30 -25.09 -5.12
C PRO A 229 -5.06 -25.96 -5.06
N ALA A 230 -4.07 -25.49 -4.30
CA ALA A 230 -2.84 -26.24 -4.11
C ALA A 230 -3.17 -27.66 -3.63
N ASP A 231 -2.36 -28.64 -4.03
CA ASP A 231 -2.52 -29.99 -3.53
C ASP A 231 -2.39 -30.00 -2.00
N ARG A 232 -2.92 -31.04 -1.37
CA ARG A 232 -3.00 -31.13 0.09
C ARG A 232 -1.64 -30.91 0.77
N ILE A 233 -0.54 -31.42 0.22
CA ILE A 233 0.79 -31.32 0.83
C ILE A 233 1.27 -29.86 0.78
N THR A 234 1.12 -29.23 -0.38
CA THR A 234 1.45 -27.81 -0.55
C THR A 234 0.57 -26.93 0.36
N TRP A 235 -0.73 -27.21 0.43
CA TRP A 235 -1.68 -26.45 1.25
C TRP A 235 -1.42 -26.60 2.76
N GLU A 236 -1.14 -27.81 3.25
CA GLU A 236 -0.79 -28.04 4.66
C GLU A 236 0.52 -27.35 5.09
N GLY A 237 1.41 -27.04 4.14
CA GLY A 237 2.64 -26.27 4.37
C GLY A 237 2.45 -24.76 4.46
N LEU A 238 1.28 -24.24 4.07
CA LEU A 238 0.98 -22.82 4.09
C LEU A 238 0.25 -22.42 5.39
N PRO A 239 0.55 -21.23 5.95
CA PRO A 239 -0.28 -20.68 7.01
C PRO A 239 -1.74 -20.49 6.55
N GLY A 240 -2.70 -20.67 7.46
CA GLY A 240 -4.12 -20.47 7.14
C GLY A 240 -4.48 -19.06 6.67
N ASP A 241 -3.62 -18.07 6.91
CA ASP A 241 -3.71 -16.67 6.49
C ASP A 241 -2.66 -16.30 5.42
N ALA A 242 -2.10 -17.28 4.69
CA ALA A 242 -1.05 -17.06 3.68
C ALA A 242 -1.43 -16.00 2.63
N LEU A 243 -2.66 -16.03 2.11
CA LEU A 243 -3.12 -15.05 1.13
C LEU A 243 -3.16 -13.63 1.69
N ASP A 244 -3.62 -13.46 2.93
CA ASP A 244 -3.68 -12.16 3.58
C ASP A 244 -2.27 -11.64 3.90
N GLN A 245 -1.35 -12.52 4.30
CA GLN A 245 0.07 -12.17 4.44
C GLN A 245 0.68 -11.71 3.11
N ALA A 246 0.42 -12.42 2.00
CA ALA A 246 0.93 -12.04 0.68
C ALA A 246 0.36 -10.68 0.20
N ARG A 247 -0.94 -10.43 0.43
CA ARG A 247 -1.57 -9.12 0.18
C ARG A 247 -0.91 -8.01 1.02
N GLN A 248 -0.66 -8.28 2.29
CA GLN A 248 -0.04 -7.33 3.20
C GLN A 248 1.40 -6.99 2.80
N LEU A 249 2.20 -7.99 2.42
CA LEU A 249 3.53 -7.77 1.88
C LEU A 249 3.48 -6.94 0.59
N ALA A 250 2.53 -7.21 -0.32
CA ALA A 250 2.36 -6.41 -1.53
C ALA A 250 1.99 -4.94 -1.23
N VAL A 251 1.24 -4.69 -0.15
CA VAL A 251 0.96 -3.32 0.34
C VAL A 251 2.22 -2.63 0.86
N TRP A 252 3.10 -3.34 1.57
CA TRP A 252 4.35 -2.76 2.08
C TRP A 252 5.36 -2.53 0.97
N PHE A 253 5.40 -3.44 0.01
CA PHE A 253 6.37 -3.50 -1.07
C PHE A 253 5.70 -3.44 -2.44
N PRO A 254 4.96 -2.36 -2.77
CA PRO A 254 4.15 -2.31 -3.98
C PRO A 254 4.99 -2.33 -5.27
N MET A 255 6.26 -1.97 -5.18
CA MET A 255 7.22 -1.99 -6.29
C MET A 255 7.94 -3.33 -6.47
N GLU A 256 7.85 -4.23 -5.49
CA GLU A 256 8.61 -5.48 -5.50
C GLU A 256 7.94 -6.54 -6.39
N ASN A 257 8.60 -6.85 -7.50
CA ASN A 257 8.09 -7.82 -8.48
C ASN A 257 7.93 -9.22 -7.89
N ARG A 258 8.88 -9.66 -7.05
CA ARG A 258 8.87 -11.00 -6.44
C ARG A 258 7.78 -11.17 -5.39
N VAL A 259 7.44 -10.10 -4.67
CA VAL A 259 6.30 -10.07 -3.74
C VAL A 259 4.98 -10.09 -4.51
N PHE A 260 4.88 -9.36 -5.62
CA PHE A 260 3.68 -9.39 -6.46
C PHE A 260 3.51 -10.75 -7.17
N TRP A 261 4.61 -11.41 -7.51
CA TRP A 261 4.59 -12.80 -7.99
C TRP A 261 4.09 -13.75 -6.91
N LEU A 262 4.63 -13.65 -5.69
CA LEU A 262 4.15 -14.41 -4.54
C LEU A 262 2.63 -14.27 -4.37
N LEU A 263 2.08 -13.06 -4.50
CA LEU A 263 0.65 -12.82 -4.45
C LEU A 263 -0.11 -13.58 -5.55
N GLY A 264 0.37 -13.53 -6.80
CA GLY A 264 -0.26 -14.25 -7.92
C GLY A 264 -0.30 -15.76 -7.73
N GLU A 265 0.80 -16.35 -7.24
CA GLU A 265 0.86 -17.79 -6.94
C GLU A 265 -0.03 -18.15 -5.74
N THR A 266 -0.10 -17.29 -4.73
CA THR A 266 -0.95 -17.53 -3.55
C THR A 266 -2.43 -17.46 -3.91
N LEU A 267 -2.81 -16.57 -4.83
CA LEU A 267 -4.17 -16.50 -5.38
C LEU A 267 -4.52 -17.78 -6.13
N ASN A 268 -3.64 -18.29 -7.00
CA ASN A 268 -3.85 -19.57 -7.66
C ASN A 268 -3.99 -20.71 -6.63
N ALA A 269 -3.08 -20.79 -5.65
CA ALA A 269 -3.12 -21.81 -4.60
C ALA A 269 -4.41 -21.76 -3.76
N ALA A 270 -5.03 -20.59 -3.62
CA ALA A 270 -6.34 -20.42 -2.97
C ALA A 270 -7.54 -20.75 -3.87
N GLY A 271 -7.30 -21.10 -5.14
CA GLY A 271 -8.33 -21.36 -6.14
C GLY A 271 -8.86 -20.11 -6.85
N GLU A 272 -8.29 -18.93 -6.60
CA GLU A 272 -8.63 -17.67 -7.27
C GLU A 272 -7.90 -17.52 -8.63
N ASN A 273 -8.00 -18.54 -9.50
CA ASN A 273 -7.17 -18.68 -10.72
C ASN A 273 -7.22 -17.46 -11.66
N ASN A 274 -8.40 -16.86 -11.84
CA ASN A 274 -8.56 -15.69 -12.71
C ASN A 274 -7.80 -14.47 -12.16
N GLU A 275 -7.87 -14.26 -10.85
CA GLU A 275 -7.17 -13.15 -10.20
C GLU A 275 -5.66 -13.41 -10.13
N GLY A 276 -5.25 -14.66 -9.85
CA GLY A 276 -3.85 -15.08 -9.97
C GLY A 276 -3.30 -14.83 -11.37
N LEU A 277 -4.03 -15.24 -12.41
CA LEU A 277 -3.66 -15.01 -13.81
C LEU A 277 -3.47 -13.53 -14.11
N ARG A 278 -4.41 -12.66 -13.70
CA ARG A 278 -4.31 -11.21 -13.92
C ARG A 278 -3.06 -10.60 -13.27
N VAL A 279 -2.72 -11.02 -12.05
CA VAL A 279 -1.50 -10.58 -11.36
C VAL A 279 -0.25 -11.01 -12.13
N LEU A 280 -0.18 -12.26 -12.56
CA LEU A 280 0.98 -12.78 -13.30
C LEU A 280 1.11 -12.14 -14.70
N GLU A 281 -0.01 -11.88 -15.38
CA GLU A 281 0.00 -11.15 -16.66
C GLU A 281 0.47 -9.70 -16.52
N GLU A 282 0.10 -9.03 -15.42
CA GLU A 282 0.58 -7.69 -15.12
C GLU A 282 2.10 -7.68 -14.88
N LEU A 283 2.65 -8.69 -14.20
CA LEU A 283 4.10 -8.86 -14.07
C LEU A 283 4.80 -9.02 -15.42
N ALA A 284 4.27 -9.89 -16.27
CA ALA A 284 4.83 -10.13 -17.59
C ALA A 284 4.78 -8.85 -18.45
N SER A 285 3.62 -8.18 -18.48
CA SER A 285 3.38 -7.02 -19.33
C SER A 285 3.91 -5.71 -18.76
N ALA A 286 3.25 -5.15 -17.75
CA ALA A 286 3.55 -3.84 -17.18
C ALA A 286 4.91 -3.80 -16.48
N ARG A 287 5.35 -4.92 -15.89
CA ARG A 287 6.63 -5.02 -15.18
C ARG A 287 7.76 -5.68 -15.98
N GLN A 288 7.55 -5.89 -17.28
CA GLN A 288 8.55 -6.36 -18.25
C GLN A 288 9.19 -7.73 -17.91
N MET A 289 8.50 -8.58 -17.15
CA MET A 289 9.02 -9.91 -16.77
C MET A 289 8.73 -11.02 -17.79
N ARG A 290 8.30 -10.68 -19.01
CA ARG A 290 8.02 -11.66 -20.11
C ARG A 290 9.17 -12.63 -20.41
N HIS A 291 10.41 -12.24 -20.13
CA HIS A 291 11.59 -13.06 -20.37
C HIS A 291 11.75 -14.21 -19.36
N VAL A 292 11.10 -14.12 -18.18
CA VAL A 292 11.17 -15.12 -17.13
C VAL A 292 10.35 -16.35 -17.54
N ARG A 293 11.03 -17.41 -17.98
CA ARG A 293 10.40 -18.59 -18.61
C ARG A 293 9.41 -19.30 -17.69
N ILE A 294 9.73 -19.43 -16.41
CA ILE A 294 8.85 -20.09 -15.44
C ILE A 294 7.56 -19.28 -15.24
N LEU A 295 7.64 -17.94 -15.17
CA LEU A 295 6.46 -17.07 -15.11
C LEU A 295 5.60 -17.22 -16.38
N ALA A 296 6.22 -17.18 -17.57
CA ALA A 296 5.52 -17.37 -18.83
C ALA A 296 4.78 -18.71 -18.88
N ARG A 297 5.43 -19.79 -18.39
CA ARG A 297 4.83 -21.11 -18.30
C ARG A 297 3.63 -21.15 -17.35
N HIS A 298 3.73 -20.54 -16.16
CA HIS A 298 2.62 -20.48 -15.21
C HIS A 298 1.42 -19.73 -15.81
N ILE A 299 1.67 -18.61 -16.50
CA ILE A 299 0.64 -17.85 -17.21
C ILE A 299 -0.05 -18.72 -18.27
N GLU A 300 0.69 -19.49 -19.08
CA GLU A 300 0.10 -20.40 -20.09
C GLU A 300 -0.82 -21.45 -19.45
N VAL A 301 -0.37 -22.07 -18.34
CA VAL A 301 -1.15 -23.09 -17.62
C VAL A 301 -2.44 -22.48 -17.05
N LEU A 302 -2.36 -21.29 -16.44
CA LEU A 302 -3.53 -20.61 -15.91
C LEU A 302 -4.50 -20.17 -17.02
N LYS A 303 -3.99 -19.64 -18.14
CA LYS A 303 -4.81 -19.26 -19.31
C LYS A 303 -5.62 -20.43 -19.85
N ALA A 304 -5.03 -21.62 -19.92
CA ALA A 304 -5.74 -22.82 -20.37
C ALA A 304 -6.87 -23.25 -19.42
N SER A 305 -6.83 -22.81 -18.16
CA SER A 305 -7.80 -23.18 -17.11
C SER A 305 -8.94 -22.19 -16.91
N VAL A 306 -8.73 -20.92 -17.31
CA VAL A 306 -9.72 -19.85 -17.14
C VAL A 306 -10.54 -19.77 -18.44
N PRO A 307 -11.88 -19.93 -18.39
CA PRO A 307 -12.70 -19.81 -19.58
C PRO A 307 -12.48 -18.41 -20.20
N PRO A 308 -12.43 -18.30 -21.54
CA PRO A 308 -12.32 -17.01 -22.18
C PRO A 308 -13.46 -16.13 -21.67
N ALA A 309 -13.13 -14.91 -21.24
CA ALA A 309 -14.15 -13.96 -20.83
C ALA A 309 -15.18 -13.85 -21.96
N GLU A 310 -16.46 -14.02 -21.64
CA GLU A 310 -17.51 -13.80 -22.62
C GLU A 310 -17.30 -12.40 -23.22
N PRO A 311 -17.33 -12.27 -24.56
CA PRO A 311 -17.14 -10.98 -25.19
C PRO A 311 -18.16 -10.02 -24.62
N ASN A 312 -17.68 -9.01 -23.89
CA ASN A 312 -18.54 -7.96 -23.38
C ASN A 312 -19.26 -7.34 -24.59
N PRO A 313 -20.60 -7.37 -24.67
CA PRO A 313 -21.32 -6.84 -25.83
C PRO A 313 -21.04 -5.35 -26.07
N ALA A 314 -20.47 -4.64 -25.10
CA ALA A 314 -19.98 -3.26 -25.23
C ALA A 314 -18.64 -3.11 -25.98
N THR A 315 -17.94 -4.20 -26.31
CA THR A 315 -16.63 -4.18 -26.99
C THR A 315 -16.61 -4.96 -28.31
N ALA A 316 -17.78 -5.37 -28.83
CA ALA A 316 -17.85 -5.89 -30.19
C ALA A 316 -17.39 -4.76 -31.15
N PRO A 317 -16.49 -5.03 -32.12
CA PRO A 317 -16.22 -4.06 -33.17
C PRO A 317 -17.55 -3.77 -33.85
N GLU A 318 -17.97 -2.50 -33.86
CA GLU A 318 -19.04 -2.05 -34.75
C GLU A 318 -18.63 -2.48 -36.15
N THR A 319 -19.25 -3.55 -36.63
CA THR A 319 -19.20 -3.93 -38.03
C THR A 319 -19.71 -2.71 -38.78
N GLU A 320 -18.85 -2.09 -39.59
CA GLU A 320 -19.20 -0.99 -40.49
C GLU A 320 -20.30 -1.46 -41.46
N ALA A 321 -21.54 -1.39 -41.00
CA ALA A 321 -22.72 -1.43 -41.83
C ALA A 321 -23.09 0.03 -42.08
N THR A 322 -22.63 0.54 -43.23
CA THR A 322 -23.16 1.74 -43.88
C THR A 322 -24.69 1.72 -43.83
N SER A 323 -25.25 2.46 -42.89
CA SER A 323 -26.65 2.86 -42.86
C SER A 323 -26.66 4.34 -42.45
N GLY A 324 -27.40 5.13 -43.20
CA GLY A 324 -27.37 6.60 -43.16
C GLY A 324 -27.82 7.18 -41.81
N PRO A 325 -27.73 8.51 -41.66
CA PRO A 325 -27.85 9.17 -40.37
C PRO A 325 -29.28 9.08 -39.84
N SER A 326 -29.54 8.09 -38.97
CA SER A 326 -30.69 8.08 -38.10
C SER A 326 -30.35 8.89 -36.86
N GLN A 327 -31.01 10.04 -36.71
CA GLN A 327 -30.97 10.84 -35.49
C GLN A 327 -31.43 9.98 -34.30
N ALA A 328 -30.50 9.61 -33.44
CA ALA A 328 -30.82 9.14 -32.11
C ALA A 328 -30.79 10.36 -31.17
N GLU A 329 -31.97 10.72 -30.68
CA GLU A 329 -32.18 11.69 -29.62
C GLU A 329 -31.30 11.34 -28.41
N VAL A 330 -30.28 12.16 -28.17
CA VAL A 330 -29.67 12.25 -26.84
C VAL A 330 -30.68 12.96 -25.96
N SER A 331 -31.58 12.21 -25.32
CA SER A 331 -32.28 12.71 -24.14
C SER A 331 -31.25 12.84 -23.02
N ALA A 332 -30.49 13.94 -23.06
CA ALA A 332 -29.76 14.40 -21.90
C ALA A 332 -30.78 14.58 -20.78
N ASP A 333 -30.59 13.87 -19.67
CA ASP A 333 -31.36 14.03 -18.46
C ASP A 333 -31.13 15.45 -17.89
N PHE A 334 -31.86 16.41 -18.46
CA PHE A 334 -31.79 17.83 -18.18
C PHE A 334 -32.06 18.09 -16.68
N GLY A 335 -32.83 17.21 -16.03
CA GLY A 335 -33.11 17.26 -14.60
C GLY A 335 -31.88 17.05 -13.73
N SER A 336 -30.95 16.19 -14.13
CA SER A 336 -29.72 15.93 -13.39
C SER A 336 -28.72 17.09 -13.49
N PHE A 337 -28.66 17.74 -14.66
CA PHE A 337 -27.85 18.94 -14.86
C PHE A 337 -28.36 20.14 -14.02
N TRP A 338 -29.67 20.36 -13.93
CA TRP A 338 -30.25 21.42 -13.10
C TRP A 338 -30.07 21.20 -11.59
N ARG A 339 -30.00 19.94 -11.13
CA ARG A 339 -29.70 19.64 -9.72
C ARG A 339 -28.26 20.02 -9.34
N ILE A 340 -27.29 19.69 -10.19
CA ILE A 340 -25.89 20.05 -9.97
C ILE A 340 -25.72 21.58 -10.05
N PHE A 341 -26.37 22.22 -11.02
CA PHE A 341 -26.30 23.68 -11.19
C PHE A 341 -26.96 24.43 -10.03
N SER A 342 -28.11 23.98 -9.52
CA SER A 342 -28.81 24.64 -8.41
C SER A 342 -28.08 24.53 -7.07
N VAL A 343 -27.41 23.40 -6.80
CA VAL A 343 -26.54 23.25 -5.61
C VAL A 343 -25.34 24.21 -5.70
N GLY A 344 -24.71 24.33 -6.87
CA GLY A 344 -23.58 25.26 -7.07
C GLY A 344 -23.97 26.72 -6.84
N VAL A 345 -25.10 27.16 -7.41
CA VAL A 345 -25.59 28.54 -7.26
C VAL A 345 -26.02 28.83 -5.82
N GLY A 346 -26.71 27.90 -5.15
CA GLY A 346 -27.14 28.05 -3.76
C GLY A 346 -25.97 28.20 -2.78
N THR A 347 -24.94 27.37 -2.94
CA THR A 347 -23.75 27.42 -2.08
C THR A 347 -22.98 28.73 -2.27
N GLY A 348 -22.86 29.19 -3.52
CA GLY A 348 -22.21 30.47 -3.83
C GLY A 348 -22.95 31.69 -3.26
N ALA A 349 -24.29 31.71 -3.32
CA ALA A 349 -25.09 32.79 -2.77
C ALA A 349 -24.98 32.90 -1.24
N ILE A 350 -24.97 31.75 -0.54
CA ILE A 350 -24.78 31.70 0.92
C ILE A 350 -23.38 32.22 1.29
N GLY A 351 -22.34 31.79 0.57
CA GLY A 351 -20.98 32.27 0.79
C GLY A 351 -20.84 33.79 0.61
N ALA A 352 -21.41 34.34 -0.47
CA ALA A 352 -21.40 35.77 -0.74
C ALA A 352 -22.17 36.57 0.33
N PHE A 353 -23.30 36.04 0.82
CA PHE A 353 -24.07 36.66 1.90
C PHE A 353 -23.28 36.72 3.21
N LEU A 354 -22.64 35.61 3.61
CA LEU A 354 -21.83 35.55 4.83
C LEU A 354 -20.61 36.47 4.76
N ALA A 355 -19.92 36.53 3.62
CA ALA A 355 -18.80 37.44 3.41
C ALA A 355 -19.24 38.91 3.52
N ARG A 356 -20.39 39.26 2.91
CA ARG A 356 -20.96 40.61 3.00
C ARG A 356 -21.38 40.95 4.44
N TRP A 357 -21.94 40.00 5.18
CA TRP A 357 -22.33 40.20 6.57
C TRP A 357 -21.11 40.39 7.50
N GLN A 358 -20.04 39.62 7.30
CA GLN A 358 -18.78 39.81 8.01
C GLN A 358 -18.18 41.20 7.73
N LEU A 359 -18.18 41.65 6.47
CA LEU A 359 -17.72 43.00 6.12
C LEU A 359 -18.57 44.09 6.79
N ALA A 360 -19.90 43.96 6.78
CA ALA A 360 -20.80 44.92 7.41
C ALA A 360 -20.59 45.02 8.92
N THR A 361 -20.35 43.90 9.60
CA THR A 361 -20.05 43.89 11.05
C THR A 361 -18.70 44.49 11.38
N TRP A 362 -17.71 44.33 10.50
CA TRP A 362 -16.38 44.89 10.68
C TRP A 362 -16.36 46.43 10.51
N PHE A 363 -17.11 46.95 9.53
CA PHE A 363 -17.19 48.39 9.27
C PHE A 363 -18.28 49.13 10.05
N GLY A 364 -19.27 48.42 10.61
CA GLY A 364 -20.39 49.00 11.37
C GLY A 364 -20.05 49.39 12.82
N ARG A 365 -18.92 48.94 13.37
CA ARG A 365 -18.48 49.33 14.71
C ARG A 365 -17.57 50.55 14.65
N ARG A 366 -18.14 51.74 14.43
CA ARG A 366 -17.48 52.97 14.87
C ARG A 366 -17.63 53.07 16.39
N PRO A 367 -16.54 53.19 17.15
CA PRO A 367 -16.67 53.45 18.58
C PRO A 367 -17.38 54.81 18.79
N PRO A 368 -18.31 54.92 19.75
CA PRO A 368 -18.84 56.22 20.13
C PRO A 368 -17.69 57.07 20.69
N ARG A 369 -17.64 58.33 20.26
CA ARG A 369 -16.69 59.34 20.76
C ARG A 369 -17.09 59.82 22.14
#